data_AF-A0A523LSP6-F1
#
_entry.id   AF-A0A523LSP6-F1
#
_cell.length_a   1.000
_cell.length_b   1.000
_cell.length_c   1.000
_cell.angle_alpha   90.00
_cell.angle_beta   90.00
_cell.angle_gamma   90.00
#
_symmetry.space_group_name_H-M   'P 1'
#
loop_
_entity.id
_entity.type
_entity.pdbx_description
1 polymer ?
#
loop_
_entity_poly.entity_id
_entity_poly.type
_entity_poly.pdbx_seq_one_letter_code
_entity_poly.pdbx_strand_id
1 'polypeptide(L)' 'MKSRICDMVGCEFPLFAFSHCRDVVAEVTKAGGFGVLG' A
#
# COMPACT_ATOMS: atom_id res chain seq x y z
N MET A 1 -2.80 10.93 -7.55
CA MET A 1 -2.42 10.50 -8.92
C MET A 1 -3.50 9.55 -9.41
N LYS A 2 -4.06 9.69 -10.62
CA LYS A 2 -5.14 8.77 -11.06
C LYS A 2 -4.55 7.51 -11.68
N SER A 3 -4.71 6.37 -11.01
CA SER A 3 -4.30 5.05 -11.49
C SER A 3 -5.41 4.04 -11.25
N ARG A 4 -5.72 3.22 -12.24
CA ARG A 4 -6.73 2.15 -12.12
C ARG A 4 -6.42 1.20 -10.96
N ILE A 5 -5.14 0.95 -10.68
CA ILE A 5 -4.76 0.04 -9.58
C ILE A 5 -5.11 0.64 -8.22
N CYS A 6 -4.94 1.95 -8.06
CA CYS A 6 -5.29 2.68 -6.83
C CYS A 6 -6.78 2.57 -6.55
N ASP A 7 -7.63 2.69 -7.58
CA ASP A 7 -9.07 2.52 -7.47
C ASP A 7 -9.47 1.07 -7.14
N MET A 8 -8.72 0.07 -7.63
CA MET A 8 -9.01 -1.34 -7.40
C MET A 8 -8.68 -1.80 -5.98
N VAL A 9 -7.61 -1.26 -5.38
CA VAL A 9 -7.11 -1.72 -4.07
C VAL A 9 -7.32 -0.72 -2.94
N GLY A 10 -7.77 0.50 -3.24
CA GLY A 10 -8.05 1.54 -2.27
C GLY A 10 -6.81 2.23 -1.70
N CYS A 11 -5.76 2.46 -2.51
CA CYS A 11 -4.57 3.22 -2.10
C CYS A 11 -4.49 4.59 -2.78
N GLU A 12 -3.71 5.52 -2.22
CA GLU A 12 -3.55 6.89 -2.74
C GLU A 12 -2.47 6.98 -3.81
N PHE A 13 -1.43 6.16 -3.65
CA PHE A 13 -0.27 6.10 -4.53
C PHE A 13 -0.11 4.68 -5.09
N PRO A 14 0.32 4.53 -6.35
CA PRO A 14 0.60 3.22 -6.94
C PRO A 14 1.94 2.65 -6.41
N LEU A 15 2.07 2.56 -5.10
CA LEU A 15 3.26 2.08 -4.39
C LEU A 15 2.89 0.85 -3.57
N PHE A 16 3.53 -0.27 -3.88
CA PHE A 16 3.31 -1.55 -3.23
C PHE A 16 4.55 -1.92 -2.41
N ALA A 17 4.39 -2.12 -1.11
CA ALA A 17 5.50 -2.48 -0.21
C ALA A 17 5.28 -3.88 0.36
N PHE A 18 6.21 -4.79 0.04
CA PHE A 18 6.21 -6.15 0.55
C PHE A 18 7.10 -6.23 1.78
N SER A 19 6.55 -6.73 2.89
CA SER A 19 7.31 -6.89 4.13
C SER A 19 6.72 -8.00 4.99
N HIS A 20 7.60 -8.71 5.70
CA HIS A 20 7.20 -9.63 6.76
C HIS A 20 6.89 -8.93 8.08
N CYS A 21 7.33 -7.69 8.22
CA CYS A 21 7.05 -6.87 9.39
C CYS A 21 5.67 -6.22 9.24
N ARG A 22 4.75 -6.59 10.14
CA ARG A 22 3.39 -6.03 10.20
C ARG A 22 3.40 -4.52 10.39
N ASP A 23 4.34 -3.99 11.17
CA ASP A 23 4.43 -2.56 11.45
C ASP A 23 4.77 -1.78 10.18
N VAL A 24 5.67 -2.31 9.34
CA VAL A 24 5.99 -1.70 8.04
C VAL A 24 4.77 -1.72 7.12
N VAL A 25 4.04 -2.83 7.06
CA VAL A 25 2.81 -2.94 6.26
C VAL A 25 1.75 -1.93 6.71
N ALA A 26 1.58 -1.77 8.03
CA ALA A 26 0.64 -0.82 8.61
C ALA A 26 1.03 0.63 8.29
N GLU A 27 2.29 1.01 8.50
CA GLU A 27 2.75 2.38 8.25
C GLU A 27 2.72 2.76 6.76
N VAL A 28 3.03 1.83 5.85
CA VAL A 28 2.88 2.07 4.40
C VAL A 28 1.43 2.31 4.02
N THR A 29 0.52 1.48 4.56
CA THR A 29 -0.92 1.60 4.27
C THR A 29 -1.46 2.93 4.79
N LYS A 30 -1.04 3.34 5.99
CA LYS A 30 -1.39 4.63 6.60
C LYS A 30 -0.83 5.82 5.83
N ALA A 31 0.34 5.68 5.19
CA ALA A 31 0.94 6.70 4.35
C ALA A 31 0.34 6.78 2.93
N GLY A 32 -0.69 5.98 2.61
CA GLY A 32 -1.38 6.01 1.33
C GLY A 32 -0.82 5.04 0.27
N GLY A 33 0.17 4.22 0.63
CA GLY A 33 0.62 3.09 -0.19
C GLY A 33 -0.24 1.85 0.03
N PHE A 34 0.11 0.75 -0.63
CA PHE A 34 -0.50 -0.56 -0.42
C PHE A 34 0.51 -1.51 0.22
N GLY A 35 0.34 -1.80 1.51
CA GLY A 35 1.19 -2.76 2.22
C GLY A 35 0.77 -4.21 1.96
N VAL A 36 1.75 -5.08 1.69
CA VAL A 36 1.55 -6.52 1.49
C VAL A 36 2.34 -7.29 2.53
N LEU A 37 1.64 -8.04 3.39
CA LEU A 37 2.27 -8.92 4.37
C LEU A 37 2.70 -10.23 3.70
N GLY A 38 3.98 -10.58 3.82
CA GLY A 38 4.57 -11.81 3.28
C GLY A 38 5.41 -12.56 4.30
#